data_AF-A0A662EPW0-F1
#
_entry.id   AF-A0A662EPW0-F1
#
_cell.length_a   1.000
_cell.length_b   1.000
_cell.length_c   1.000
_cell.angle_alpha   90.00
_cell.angle_beta   90.00
_cell.angle_gamma   90.00
#
_symmetry.space_group_name_H-M   'P 1'
#
loop_
_entity.id
_entity.type
_entity.pdbx_description
1 polymer ?
#
loop_
_entity_poly.entity_id
_entity_poly.type
_entity_poly.pdbx_seq_one_letter_code
_entity_poly.pdbx_strand_id
1 'polypeptide(L)' 'AGLRTIVGGEIKDYTQMLSRARDQAVGRMVAEAEELGANAIVGVRFTTSQTMAGAAEILAYGTAVRLG' A
#
# COMPACT_ATOMS: atom_id res chain seq x y z
N ALA A 1 -28.00 -13.28 12.21
CA ALA A 1 -26.58 -13.02 12.50
C ALA A 1 -26.14 -11.73 11.80
N GLY A 2 -26.59 -10.55 12.26
CA GLY A 2 -26.50 -9.32 11.46
C GLY A 2 -26.61 -8.01 12.24
N LEU A 3 -26.00 -7.92 13.43
CA LEU A 3 -26.07 -6.70 14.26
C LEU A 3 -24.72 -6.21 14.80
N ARG A 4 -23.57 -6.68 14.28
CA ARG A 4 -22.23 -6.19 14.70
C ARG A 4 -21.48 -5.35 13.67
N THR A 5 -21.90 -5.36 12.40
CA THR A 5 -21.32 -4.50 11.35
C THR A 5 -21.63 -3.01 11.55
N ILE A 6 -22.53 -2.66 12.49
CA ILE A 6 -23.03 -1.29 12.71
C ILE A 6 -22.20 -0.47 13.73
N VAL A 7 -21.29 -1.08 14.51
CA VAL A 7 -20.54 -0.38 15.58
C VAL A 7 -19.06 -0.16 15.20
N GLY A 8 -18.77 0.39 14.02
CA GLY A 8 -17.53 1.13 13.68
C GLY A 8 -16.13 0.49 13.84
N GLY A 9 -16.00 -0.68 14.46
CA GLY A 9 -14.73 -1.31 14.82
C GLY A 9 -14.07 -2.04 13.65
N GLU A 10 -14.83 -2.86 12.92
CA GLU A 10 -14.31 -3.62 11.76
C GLU A 10 -13.73 -2.70 10.69
N ILE A 11 -14.31 -1.52 10.46
CA ILE A 11 -13.82 -0.55 9.46
C ILE A 11 -12.51 0.10 9.93
N LYS A 12 -12.36 0.40 11.22
CA LYS A 12 -11.15 1.05 11.75
C LYS A 12 -9.95 0.11 11.70
N ASP A 13 -10.14 -1.16 12.05
CA ASP A 13 -9.08 -2.16 11.99
C ASP A 13 -8.73 -2.51 10.54
N TYR A 14 -9.72 -2.57 9.66
CA TYR A 14 -9.50 -2.74 8.22
C TYR A 14 -8.74 -1.54 7.61
N THR A 15 -9.08 -0.31 8.01
CA THR A 15 -8.36 0.90 7.59
C THR A 15 -6.91 0.89 8.06
N GLN A 16 -6.67 0.49 9.31
CA GLN A 16 -5.31 0.33 9.84
C GLN A 16 -4.53 -0.75 9.10
N MET A 17 -5.17 -1.88 8.77
CA MET A 17 -4.56 -2.95 7.97
C MET A 17 -4.13 -2.43 6.59
N LEU A 18 -5.01 -1.73 5.88
CA LEU A 18 -4.70 -1.13 4.58
C LEU A 18 -3.59 -0.08 4.69
N SER A 19 -3.55 0.71 5.76
CA SER A 19 -2.45 1.65 6.01
C SER A 19 -1.12 0.92 6.14
N ARG A 20 -1.05 -0.11 6.99
CA ARG A 20 0.18 -0.90 7.18
C ARG A 20 0.62 -1.59 5.89
N ALA A 21 -0.33 -2.14 5.13
CA ALA A 21 -0.04 -2.76 3.83
C ALA A 21 0.53 -1.75 2.83
N ARG A 22 0.01 -0.51 2.81
CA ARG A 22 0.53 0.59 1.99
C ARG A 22 1.96 0.94 2.39
N ASP A 23 2.22 1.12 3.68
CA ASP A 23 3.55 1.48 4.19
C ASP A 23 4.58 0.40 3.82
N GLN A 24 4.20 -0.88 3.94
CA GLN A 24 5.04 -2.00 3.52
C GLN A 24 5.30 -2.02 2.01
N ALA A 25 4.28 -1.74 1.18
CA ALA A 25 4.44 -1.67 -0.28
C ALA A 25 5.37 -0.51 -0.69
N VAL A 26 5.22 0.65 -0.06
CA VAL A 26 6.13 1.80 -0.27
C VAL A 26 7.54 1.46 0.17
N GLY A 27 7.72 0.85 1.33
CA GLY A 27 9.04 0.46 1.83
C GLY A 27 9.79 -0.46 0.86
N ARG A 28 9.10 -1.44 0.27
CA ARG A 28 9.69 -2.31 -0.76
C ARG A 28 10.08 -1.53 -2.02
N MET A 29 9.20 -0.68 -2.52
CA MET A 29 9.48 0.16 -3.69
C MET A 29 10.68 1.10 -3.46
N VAL A 30 10.81 1.66 -2.26
CA VAL A 30 11.95 2.50 -1.88
C VAL A 30 13.24 1.69 -1.81
N ALA A 31 13.21 0.52 -1.14
CA ALA A 31 14.38 -0.36 -1.07
C ALA A 31 14.87 -0.78 -2.46
N GLU A 32 13.97 -1.15 -3.37
CA GLU A 32 14.30 -1.45 -4.77
C GLU A 32 14.93 -0.24 -5.49
N ALA A 33 14.41 0.97 -5.26
CA ALA A 33 14.99 2.18 -5.85
C ALA A 33 16.39 2.50 -5.27
N GLU A 34 16.61 2.28 -3.97
CA GLU A 34 17.92 2.45 -3.31
C GLU A 34 18.94 1.43 -3.85
N GLU A 35 18.55 0.18 -4.05
CA GLU A 35 19.39 -0.86 -4.68
C GLU A 35 19.81 -0.48 -6.11
N LEU A 36 18.97 0.26 -6.82
CA LEU A 36 19.27 0.81 -8.15
C LEU A 36 20.13 2.10 -8.11
N GLY A 37 20.47 2.60 -6.92
CA GLY A 37 21.23 3.85 -6.74
C GLY A 37 20.44 5.11 -7.10
N ALA A 38 19.11 5.03 -7.15
CA ALA A 38 18.24 6.19 -7.34
C ALA A 38 18.15 7.02 -6.05
N ASN A 39 17.89 8.32 -6.20
CA ASN A 39 17.65 9.23 -5.07
C ASN A 39 16.23 9.83 -5.08
N ALA A 40 15.42 9.47 -6.07
CA ALA A 40 14.01 9.82 -6.14
C ALA A 40 13.21 8.76 -6.90
N ILE A 41 11.92 8.70 -6.63
CA ILE A 41 10.94 7.92 -7.39
C ILE A 41 9.89 8.89 -7.92
N VAL A 42 9.74 8.96 -9.24
CA VAL A 42 8.78 9.86 -9.90
C VAL A 42 7.61 9.07 -10.47
N GLY A 43 6.48 9.74 -10.67
CA GLY A 43 5.29 9.10 -11.23
C GLY A 43 4.71 7.98 -10.35
N VAL A 44 4.86 8.10 -9.03
CA VAL A 44 4.34 7.12 -8.07
C VAL A 44 2.84 6.94 -8.23
N ARG A 45 2.41 5.69 -8.32
CA ARG A 45 1.00 5.29 -8.40
C ARG A 45 0.72 4.17 -7.42
N PHE A 46 -0.50 4.21 -6.90
CA PHE A 46 -1.04 3.14 -6.07
C PHE A 46 -2.20 2.48 -6.79
N THR A 47 -2.25 1.16 -6.73
CA THR A 47 -3.38 0.38 -7.23
C THR A 47 -3.81 -0.58 -6.14
N THR A 48 -5.12 -0.71 -5.95
CA THR A 48 -5.69 -1.66 -5.00
C THR A 48 -6.61 -2.61 -5.73
N SER A 49 -6.54 -3.89 -5.39
CA SER A 49 -7.44 -4.91 -5.93
C SER A 49 -8.02 -5.73 -4.79
N GLN A 50 -9.31 -6.08 -4.89
CA GLN A 50 -9.90 -7.08 -4.00
C GLN A 50 -9.58 -8.45 -4.58
N THR A 51 -8.76 -9.22 -3.87
CA THR A 51 -8.32 -10.54 -4.36
C THR A 51 -9.24 -11.65 -3.90
N MET A 52 -9.79 -11.54 -2.69
CA MET A 52 -10.74 -12.49 -2.12
C MET A 52 -11.73 -11.75 -1.21
N ALA A 53 -12.81 -12.43 -0.80
CA ALA A 53 -13.74 -11.87 0.18
C ALA A 53 -12.98 -11.51 1.47
N GLY A 54 -12.85 -10.21 1.74
CA GLY A 54 -12.12 -9.69 2.92
C GLY A 54 -10.61 -9.54 2.74
N ALA A 55 -10.06 -9.78 1.54
CA ALA A 55 -8.64 -9.57 1.23
C ALA A 55 -8.46 -8.51 0.14
N ALA A 56 -7.56 -7.57 0.38
CA ALA A 56 -7.19 -6.53 -0.57
C ALA A 56 -5.67 -6.46 -0.72
N GLU A 57 -5.22 -6.31 -1.95
CA GLU A 57 -3.83 -6.04 -2.29
C GLU A 57 -3.60 -4.55 -2.50
N ILE A 58 -2.38 -4.10 -2.19
CA ILE A 58 -1.88 -2.76 -2.48
C ILE A 58 -0.59 -2.91 -3.27
N LEU A 59 -0.61 -2.38 -4.50
CA LEU A 59 0.56 -2.24 -5.36
C LEU A 59 1.02 -0.77 -5.33
N ALA A 60 2.30 -0.55 -5.06
CA ALA A 60 2.96 0.74 -5.21
C ALA A 60 4.03 0.60 -6.30
N TYR A 61 4.03 1.50 -7.27
CA TYR A 61 5.04 1.50 -8.34
C TYR A 61 5.33 2.93 -8.82
N GLY A 62 6.49 3.12 -9.42
CA GLY A 62 6.94 4.38 -9.99
C GLY A 62 8.25 4.19 -10.75
N THR A 63 8.85 5.30 -11.18
CA THR A 63 10.12 5.28 -11.91
C THR A 63 11.24 5.74 -10.97
N ALA A 64 12.18 4.84 -10.66
CA ALA A 64 13.41 5.18 -9.95
C ALA A 64 14.29 6.07 -10.83
N VAL A 65 14.71 7.23 -10.31
CA VAL A 65 15.55 8.20 -11.02
C VAL A 65 16.67 8.70 -10.13
N ARG A 66 17.80 9.05 -10.75
CA ARG A 66 18.91 9.76 -10.10
C ARG A 66 18.94 11.18 -10.62
N LEU A 67 18.54 12.12 -9.76
CA LEU A 67 18.61 13.55 -10.04
C LEU A 67 19.97 14.09 -9.56
N GLY A 68 20.60 14.91 -10.39
CA GLY A 68 21.90 15.55 -10.15
C GLY A 68 21.83 17.04 -10.40
#